data_AF-B7F4W0-F1
#
_entry.id   AF-B7F4W0-F1
#
_cell.length_a   1.000
_cell.length_b   1.000
_cell.length_c   1.000
_cell.angle_alpha   90.00
_cell.angle_beta   90.00
_cell.angle_gamma   90.00
#
_symmetry.space_group_name_H-M   'P 1'
#
loop_
_entity.id
_entity.type
_entity.pdbx_description
1 polymer ?
#
loop_
_entity_poly.entity_id
_entity_poly.type
_entity_poly.pdbx_seq_one_letter_code
_entity_poly.pdbx_strand_id
1 'polypeptide(L)'
;MTKDGIPICMSSINLYDSTDVQNSKFSSLASVVPEIQTKPGIFTFNLTWEEISTLRPKITHPYHDFVRNPRYANQGKFFKLSDFLTYAKDKDLSGIMIIMKNAAFMAKSLGFDVVDLVTTALSNAGYDNMDPTTKNNKEIMIQSKDSAVLVKLKQRLTQCKLVYSLPLKVGDVSDSCVADIKKFADAVIVDRESVFAESKGFIIRKSKVVEDVQSAGLAVYVEVFRNEYVSPPVDFFADGTVEINNYVQLVHVDGFITDFPKTVRRYKMNTCTRQGDGTSTSMKQVPIGDLAQLLDAECSTGGMLPALAPMPVLNSSDVIEPPLPAAEPKSAAGSSATNACVVGVLAPPPLFSSSREYVLLATLLLLQML
;
A
#
# COMPACT_ATOMS: atom_id res chain seq x y z
N MET A 1 14.65 5.54 4.34
CA MET A 1 16.01 5.83 4.82
C MET A 1 16.52 7.08 4.15
N THR A 2 17.09 8.01 4.91
CA THR A 2 17.80 9.18 4.40
C THR A 2 19.24 8.83 4.03
N LYS A 3 19.97 9.74 3.39
CA LYS A 3 21.39 9.59 3.03
C LYS A 3 22.29 9.30 4.24
N ASP A 4 21.97 9.93 5.37
CA ASP A 4 22.64 9.80 6.66
C ASP A 4 22.08 8.64 7.52
N GLY A 5 21.34 7.70 6.92
CA GLY A 5 20.93 6.46 7.57
C GLY A 5 19.79 6.61 8.58
N ILE A 6 18.98 7.68 8.48
CA ILE A 6 17.85 7.92 9.39
C ILE A 6 16.57 7.31 8.81
N PRO A 7 15.86 6.43 9.55
CA PRO A 7 14.53 5.98 9.16
C PRO A 7 13.51 7.11 9.34
N ILE A 8 12.70 7.35 8.31
CA ILE A 8 11.71 8.43 8.28
C ILE A 8 10.35 7.89 7.83
N CYS A 9 9.27 8.48 8.32
CA CYS A 9 7.90 8.12 7.99
C CYS A 9 7.48 8.86 6.72
N MET A 10 7.48 8.16 5.58
CA MET A 10 7.01 8.68 4.29
C MET A 10 6.25 7.59 3.51
N SER A 11 5.27 8.00 2.70
CA SER A 11 4.46 7.07 1.90
C SER A 11 5.20 6.53 0.67
N SER A 12 6.18 7.29 0.17
CA SER A 12 7.02 6.95 -0.98
C SER A 12 8.49 7.21 -0.69
N ILE A 13 9.35 6.43 -1.35
CA ILE A 13 10.79 6.64 -1.41
C ILE A 13 11.17 7.76 -2.39
N ASN A 14 10.32 8.04 -3.37
CA ASN A 14 10.51 9.13 -4.32
C ASN A 14 9.85 10.41 -3.74
N LEU A 15 10.68 11.40 -3.47
CA LEU A 15 10.26 12.69 -2.90
C LEU A 15 9.36 13.49 -3.85
N TYR A 16 9.32 13.16 -5.15
CA TYR A 16 8.39 13.80 -6.10
C TYR A 16 6.93 13.58 -5.72
N ASP A 17 6.63 12.43 -5.12
CA ASP A 17 5.26 12.00 -4.89
C ASP A 17 4.61 12.78 -3.74
N SER A 18 5.42 13.17 -2.74
CA SER A 18 4.92 13.66 -1.45
C SER A 18 5.60 14.94 -0.95
N THR A 19 6.39 15.60 -1.79
CA THR A 19 7.06 16.87 -1.43
C THR A 19 7.09 17.85 -2.61
N ASP A 20 7.63 19.06 -2.37
CA ASP A 20 7.94 20.07 -3.38
C ASP A 20 9.40 20.03 -3.88
N VAL A 21 10.13 18.92 -3.70
CA VAL A 21 11.56 18.81 -4.03
C VAL A 21 11.92 19.25 -5.46
N GLN A 22 11.00 19.09 -6.42
CA GLN A 22 11.16 19.51 -7.82
C GLN A 22 11.38 21.01 -7.96
N ASN A 23 10.84 21.80 -7.03
CA ASN A 23 10.92 23.26 -7.00
C ASN A 23 12.03 23.76 -6.05
N SER A 24 12.85 22.85 -5.54
CA SER A 24 13.92 23.17 -4.59
C SER A 24 15.29 23.21 -5.26
N LYS A 25 16.32 23.61 -4.50
CA LYS A 25 17.73 23.54 -4.93
C LYS A 25 18.24 22.12 -5.22
N PHE A 26 17.46 21.09 -4.84
CA PHE A 26 17.83 19.69 -5.02
C PHE A 26 17.35 19.11 -6.36
N SER A 27 16.61 19.88 -7.18
CA SER A 27 16.04 19.43 -8.45
C SER A 27 17.06 18.78 -9.40
N SER A 28 18.33 19.21 -9.35
CA SER A 28 19.44 18.67 -10.14
C SER A 28 19.90 17.27 -9.71
N LEU A 29 19.42 16.73 -8.58
CA LEU A 29 19.75 15.39 -8.08
C LEU A 29 18.86 14.29 -8.68
N ALA A 30 17.94 14.65 -9.57
CA ALA A 30 17.05 13.70 -10.21
C ALA A 30 17.83 12.60 -10.94
N SER A 31 17.48 11.35 -10.69
CA SER A 31 18.11 10.18 -11.30
C SER A 31 17.10 9.06 -11.52
N VAL A 32 17.46 8.09 -12.35
CA VAL A 32 16.69 6.86 -12.55
C VAL A 32 17.34 5.75 -11.76
N VAL A 33 16.55 5.07 -10.92
CA VAL A 33 16.97 3.89 -10.17
C VAL A 33 16.07 2.72 -10.59
N PRO A 34 16.49 1.92 -11.59
CA PRO A 34 15.62 0.93 -12.24
C PRO A 34 15.00 -0.10 -11.28
N GLU A 35 15.68 -0.43 -10.18
CA GLU A 35 15.18 -1.33 -9.15
C GLU A 35 14.01 -0.75 -8.33
N ILE A 36 13.80 0.57 -8.40
CA ILE A 36 12.69 1.27 -7.74
C ILE A 36 11.63 1.69 -8.77
N GLN A 37 12.05 2.40 -9.83
CA GLN A 37 11.17 2.95 -10.84
C GLN A 37 11.91 3.28 -12.14
N THR A 38 11.16 3.30 -13.25
CA THR A 38 11.69 3.61 -14.59
C THR A 38 11.78 5.11 -14.89
N LYS A 39 11.01 5.94 -14.17
CA LYS A 39 10.98 7.39 -14.35
C LYS A 39 12.03 8.07 -13.46
N PRO A 40 12.59 9.22 -13.87
CA PRO A 40 13.45 10.01 -12.99
C PRO A 40 12.73 10.42 -11.70
N GLY A 41 13.45 10.41 -10.60
CA GLY A 41 12.98 10.86 -9.29
C GLY A 41 14.12 11.37 -8.42
N ILE A 42 13.77 11.98 -7.30
CA ILE A 42 14.72 12.29 -6.23
C ILE A 42 14.32 11.43 -5.05
N PHE A 43 15.21 10.57 -4.59
CA PHE A 43 14.89 9.57 -3.59
C PHE A 43 15.30 10.02 -2.19
N THR A 44 14.65 9.49 -1.16
CA THR A 44 14.96 9.85 0.24
C THR A 44 16.43 9.65 0.58
N PHE A 45 17.10 8.66 -0.02
CA PHE A 45 18.52 8.38 0.22
C PHE A 45 19.49 9.31 -0.53
N ASN A 46 19.00 10.23 -1.36
CA ASN A 46 19.83 11.26 -1.98
C ASN A 46 20.12 12.44 -1.05
N LEU A 47 19.28 12.64 -0.02
CA LEU A 47 19.31 13.80 0.88
C LEU A 47 19.47 13.39 2.34
N THR A 48 20.14 14.22 3.15
CA THR A 48 20.18 14.03 4.60
C THR A 48 18.82 14.34 5.23
N TRP A 49 18.62 13.94 6.49
CA TRP A 49 17.42 14.35 7.24
C TRP A 49 17.27 15.87 7.30
N GLU A 50 18.36 16.59 7.56
CA GLU A 50 18.33 18.06 7.64
C GLU A 50 17.86 18.67 6.31
N GLU A 51 18.36 18.17 5.19
CA GLU A 51 17.94 18.61 3.86
C GLU A 51 16.46 18.31 3.59
N ILE A 52 15.99 17.08 3.87
CA ILE A 52 14.58 16.70 3.70
C ILE A 52 13.66 17.55 4.58
N SER A 53 14.09 17.88 5.79
CA SER A 53 13.30 18.69 6.73
C SER A 53 13.06 20.12 6.24
N THR A 54 13.84 20.61 5.26
CA THR A 54 13.61 21.92 4.61
C THR A 54 12.55 21.89 3.51
N LEU A 55 12.18 20.71 3.02
CA LEU A 55 11.16 20.55 1.98
C LEU A 55 9.76 20.75 2.55
N ARG A 56 8.83 21.16 1.68
CA ARG A 56 7.42 21.21 2.05
C ARG A 56 6.76 19.87 1.70
N PRO A 57 6.02 19.26 2.65
CA PRO A 57 5.16 18.13 2.32
C PRO A 57 4.16 18.52 1.23
N LYS A 58 3.72 17.54 0.46
CA LYS A 58 2.66 17.68 -0.54
C LYS A 58 1.68 16.53 -0.34
N ILE A 59 0.40 16.84 -0.22
CA ILE A 59 -0.65 15.81 -0.12
C ILE A 59 -0.70 15.05 -1.45
N THR A 60 -0.49 13.73 -1.38
CA THR A 60 -0.68 12.84 -2.52
C THR A 60 -2.17 12.74 -2.88
N HIS A 61 -2.46 12.78 -4.18
CA HIS A 61 -3.77 12.42 -4.69
C HIS A 61 -3.63 11.20 -5.61
N PRO A 62 -4.40 10.12 -5.39
CA PRO A 62 -4.38 8.95 -6.26
C PRO A 62 -4.87 9.24 -7.69
N TYR A 63 -5.57 10.35 -7.93
CA TYR A 63 -6.03 10.78 -9.24
C TYR A 63 -5.28 12.05 -9.64
N HIS A 64 -4.78 12.16 -10.87
CA HIS A 64 -3.77 13.17 -11.20
C HIS A 64 -4.29 14.61 -11.33
N ASP A 65 -5.60 14.80 -11.43
CA ASP A 65 -6.19 16.09 -11.83
C ASP A 65 -6.69 16.97 -10.66
N PHE A 66 -6.63 16.47 -9.42
CA PHE A 66 -7.23 17.20 -8.28
C PHE A 66 -6.30 17.32 -7.07
N VAL A 67 -6.46 18.43 -6.33
CA VAL A 67 -5.78 18.65 -5.05
C VAL A 67 -6.76 18.33 -3.93
N ARG A 68 -6.46 17.31 -3.12
CA ARG A 68 -7.35 16.85 -2.02
C ARG A 68 -7.75 17.96 -1.05
N ASN A 69 -6.83 18.86 -0.72
CA ASN A 69 -7.10 19.98 0.18
C ASN A 69 -6.26 21.20 -0.21
N PRO A 70 -6.74 22.05 -1.14
CA PRO A 70 -5.96 23.18 -1.66
C PRO A 70 -5.45 24.14 -0.57
N ARG A 71 -6.29 24.39 0.45
CA ARG A 71 -5.97 25.28 1.58
C ARG A 71 -4.79 24.75 2.40
N TYR A 72 -4.66 23.44 2.52
CA TYR A 72 -3.66 22.78 3.35
C TYR A 72 -2.73 21.85 2.56
N ALA A 73 -2.60 22.10 1.24
CA ALA A 73 -1.94 21.20 0.29
C ALA A 73 -0.49 20.86 0.66
N ASN A 74 0.16 21.79 1.37
CA ASN A 74 1.55 21.64 1.81
C ASN A 74 1.74 21.80 3.32
N GLN A 75 0.69 21.57 4.12
CA GLN A 75 0.80 21.58 5.56
C GLN A 75 1.27 20.22 6.10
N GLY A 76 2.06 20.26 7.15
CA GLY A 76 2.59 19.07 7.83
C GLY A 76 4.08 19.21 8.12
N LYS A 77 4.63 18.15 8.72
CA LYS A 77 6.06 17.98 8.95
C LYS A 77 6.40 16.52 8.72
N PHE A 78 7.59 16.23 8.25
CA PHE A 78 8.11 14.87 8.21
C PHE A 78 8.48 14.41 9.62
N PHE A 79 8.41 13.11 9.86
CA PHE A 79 8.79 12.50 11.13
C PHE A 79 9.95 11.55 10.90
N LYS A 80 10.95 11.58 11.79
CA LYS A 80 11.81 10.40 11.99
C LYS A 80 10.96 9.28 12.59
N LEU A 81 11.33 8.03 12.34
CA LEU A 81 10.65 6.90 12.97
C LEU A 81 10.68 7.00 14.50
N SER A 82 11.81 7.39 15.09
CA SER A 82 11.96 7.63 16.54
C SER A 82 10.93 8.62 17.08
N ASP A 83 10.73 9.72 16.37
CA ASP A 83 9.85 10.82 16.78
C ASP A 83 8.39 10.37 16.68
N PHE A 84 8.06 9.59 15.64
CA PHE A 84 6.72 9.01 15.47
C PHE A 84 6.43 8.00 16.58
N LEU A 85 7.38 7.10 16.86
CA LEU A 85 7.25 6.10 17.91
C LEU A 85 7.01 6.74 19.28
N THR A 86 7.73 7.82 19.59
CA THR A 86 7.55 8.61 20.81
C THR A 86 6.18 9.28 20.81
N TYR A 87 5.84 10.01 19.74
CA TYR A 87 4.56 10.69 19.60
C TYR A 87 3.37 9.75 19.76
N ALA A 88 3.44 8.55 19.18
CA ALA A 88 2.36 7.58 19.19
C ALA A 88 2.09 7.00 20.60
N LYS A 89 3.11 6.93 21.48
CA LYS A 89 2.96 6.46 22.86
C LYS A 89 1.93 7.29 23.65
N ASP A 90 1.94 8.60 23.43
CA ASP A 90 1.09 9.55 24.17
C ASP A 90 -0.31 9.72 23.58
N LYS A 91 -0.67 8.97 22.53
CA LYS A 91 -2.00 9.06 21.89
C LYS A 91 -2.93 7.96 22.35
N ASP A 92 -4.23 8.25 22.37
CA ASP A 92 -5.26 7.24 22.56
C ASP A 92 -5.43 6.43 21.26
N LEU A 93 -4.52 5.48 21.05
CA LEU A 93 -4.49 4.58 19.89
C LEU A 93 -4.33 3.16 20.41
N SER A 94 -5.08 2.23 19.82
CA SER A 94 -4.97 0.80 20.10
C SER A 94 -3.65 0.18 19.62
N GLY A 95 -2.98 0.81 18.66
CA GLY A 95 -1.75 0.29 18.07
C GLY A 95 -1.14 1.22 17.04
N ILE A 96 -0.01 0.80 16.49
CA ILE A 96 0.64 1.43 15.33
C ILE A 96 0.95 0.37 14.28
N MET A 97 0.92 0.78 13.02
CA MET A 97 1.34 -0.03 11.88
C MET A 97 2.53 0.64 11.19
N ILE A 98 3.62 -0.11 10.99
CA ILE A 98 4.82 0.33 10.29
C ILE A 98 4.92 -0.42 8.97
N ILE A 99 5.00 0.32 7.87
CA ILE A 99 5.13 -0.23 6.52
C ILE A 99 6.60 -0.21 6.12
N MET A 100 7.21 -1.38 5.93
CA MET A 100 8.57 -1.52 5.43
C MET A 100 8.55 -1.68 3.91
N LYS A 101 9.38 -0.88 3.22
CA LYS A 101 9.48 -0.91 1.76
C LYS A 101 10.94 -0.97 1.31
N ASN A 102 11.18 -1.69 0.22
CA ASN A 102 12.45 -1.73 -0.51
C ASN A 102 13.65 -2.22 0.33
N ALA A 103 13.42 -3.11 1.29
CA ALA A 103 14.47 -3.53 2.23
C ALA A 103 15.66 -4.21 1.54
N ALA A 104 15.39 -5.09 0.56
CA ALA A 104 16.44 -5.76 -0.20
C ALA A 104 17.31 -4.77 -1.00
N PHE A 105 16.67 -3.79 -1.67
CA PHE A 105 17.37 -2.72 -2.37
C PHE A 105 18.22 -1.88 -1.41
N MET A 106 17.67 -1.51 -0.26
CA MET A 106 18.37 -0.70 0.75
C MET A 106 19.62 -1.41 1.27
N ALA A 107 19.54 -2.71 1.54
CA ALA A 107 20.70 -3.49 1.99
C ALA A 107 21.73 -3.63 0.87
N LYS A 108 21.33 -4.10 -0.31
CA LYS A 108 22.25 -4.39 -1.43
C LYS A 108 22.91 -3.14 -2.01
N SER A 109 22.15 -2.07 -2.23
CA SER A 109 22.61 -0.91 -3.00
C SER A 109 23.14 0.22 -2.12
N LEU A 110 22.68 0.28 -0.87
CA LEU A 110 22.96 1.39 0.04
C LEU A 110 23.61 0.95 1.37
N GLY A 111 23.70 -0.35 1.66
CA GLY A 111 24.29 -0.87 2.89
C GLY A 111 23.43 -0.64 4.14
N PHE A 112 22.13 -0.39 3.99
CA PHE A 112 21.22 -0.19 5.12
C PHE A 112 20.42 -1.46 5.43
N ASP A 113 20.62 -2.04 6.62
CA ASP A 113 19.76 -3.09 7.14
C ASP A 113 18.49 -2.46 7.75
N VAL A 114 17.47 -2.29 6.91
CA VAL A 114 16.21 -1.64 7.33
C VAL A 114 15.52 -2.43 8.44
N VAL A 115 15.62 -3.77 8.44
CA VAL A 115 15.03 -4.61 9.50
C VAL A 115 15.71 -4.29 10.83
N ASP A 116 17.04 -4.31 10.86
CA ASP A 116 17.81 -4.02 12.08
C ASP A 116 17.54 -2.61 12.63
N LEU A 117 17.49 -1.61 11.75
CA LEU A 117 17.24 -0.22 12.12
C LEU A 117 15.84 -0.01 12.67
N VAL A 118 14.82 -0.65 12.09
CA VAL A 118 13.44 -0.57 12.60
C VAL A 118 13.30 -1.33 13.93
N THR A 119 13.88 -2.52 14.05
CA THR A 119 13.86 -3.31 15.30
C THR A 119 14.54 -2.56 16.44
N THR A 120 15.68 -1.93 16.15
CA THR A 120 16.42 -1.10 17.11
C THR A 120 15.63 0.13 17.50
N ALA A 121 14.99 0.82 16.55
CA ALA A 121 14.15 1.97 16.84
C ALA A 121 12.96 1.62 17.75
N LEU A 122 12.31 0.47 17.52
CA LEU A 122 11.24 -0.03 18.37
C LEU A 122 11.72 -0.35 19.80
N SER A 123 12.86 -1.05 19.91
CA SER A 123 13.48 -1.37 21.21
C SER A 123 13.88 -0.12 21.98
N ASN A 124 14.59 0.82 21.33
CA ASN A 124 14.99 2.09 21.94
C ASN A 124 13.79 2.94 22.38
N ALA A 125 12.70 2.88 21.60
CA ALA A 125 11.47 3.55 21.97
C ALA A 125 10.71 2.81 23.08
N GLY A 126 11.13 1.61 23.51
CA GLY A 126 10.53 0.81 24.58
C GLY A 126 9.23 0.11 24.16
N TYR A 127 9.16 -0.38 22.92
CA TYR A 127 8.07 -1.23 22.42
C TYR A 127 8.36 -2.74 22.55
N ASP A 128 9.54 -3.09 23.04
CA ASP A 128 10.00 -4.47 23.25
C ASP A 128 9.69 -5.05 24.63
N ASN A 129 9.55 -4.19 25.63
CA ASN A 129 9.29 -4.56 27.03
C ASN A 129 7.83 -4.29 27.45
N MET A 130 6.88 -4.48 26.52
CA MET A 130 5.47 -4.20 26.79
C MET A 130 4.80 -5.38 27.52
N ASP A 131 4.43 -5.17 28.79
CA ASP A 131 3.71 -6.16 29.61
C ASP A 131 2.27 -6.33 29.11
N PRO A 132 1.89 -7.48 28.51
CA PRO A 132 0.59 -7.71 27.88
C PRO A 132 -0.63 -7.40 28.76
N THR A 133 -0.45 -7.35 30.08
CA THR A 133 -1.52 -7.10 31.05
C THR A 133 -1.79 -5.61 31.29
N THR A 134 -0.95 -4.72 30.78
CA THR A 134 -1.09 -3.27 30.97
C THR A 134 -2.03 -2.66 29.92
N LYS A 135 -3.07 -1.95 30.37
CA LYS A 135 -4.07 -1.28 29.51
C LYS A 135 -3.50 -0.26 28.50
N ASN A 136 -2.23 0.12 28.63
CA ASN A 136 -1.56 1.10 27.76
C ASN A 136 -0.70 0.45 26.67
N ASN A 137 -0.74 -0.87 26.51
CA ASN A 137 0.02 -1.51 25.45
C ASN A 137 -0.61 -1.27 24.08
N LYS A 138 0.22 -0.76 23.18
CA LYS A 138 -0.14 -0.52 21.79
C LYS A 138 0.26 -1.73 20.99
N GLU A 139 -0.67 -2.32 20.26
CA GLU A 139 -0.37 -3.38 19.30
C GLU A 139 0.57 -2.85 18.22
N ILE A 140 1.65 -3.59 17.93
CA ILE A 140 2.61 -3.23 16.88
C ILE A 140 2.39 -4.17 15.71
N MET A 141 1.93 -3.60 14.59
CA MET A 141 1.86 -4.29 13.32
C MET A 141 3.04 -3.87 12.44
N ILE A 142 3.75 -4.82 11.84
CA ILE A 142 4.76 -4.53 10.83
C ILE A 142 4.32 -5.16 9.52
N GLN A 143 4.14 -4.31 8.51
CA GLN A 143 3.66 -4.70 7.20
C GLN A 143 4.83 -4.70 6.19
N SER A 144 4.86 -5.70 5.32
CA SER A 144 5.75 -5.76 4.16
C SER A 144 5.08 -6.54 3.03
N LYS A 145 5.42 -6.17 1.79
CA LYS A 145 5.13 -7.00 0.60
C LYS A 145 6.22 -8.05 0.33
N ASP A 146 7.40 -7.85 0.93
CA ASP A 146 8.56 -8.72 0.78
C ASP A 146 8.52 -9.77 1.91
N SER A 147 8.32 -11.04 1.59
CA SER A 147 8.20 -12.11 2.61
C SER A 147 9.52 -12.34 3.36
N ALA A 148 10.67 -12.13 2.72
CA ALA A 148 11.98 -12.24 3.36
C ALA A 148 12.15 -11.25 4.52
N VAL A 149 11.50 -10.08 4.45
CA VAL A 149 11.46 -9.10 5.54
C VAL A 149 10.70 -9.66 6.73
N LEU A 150 9.51 -10.22 6.50
CA LEU A 150 8.68 -10.79 7.57
C LEU A 150 9.32 -12.01 8.21
N VAL A 151 9.96 -12.88 7.43
CA VAL A 151 10.74 -14.02 7.94
C VAL A 151 11.86 -13.54 8.87
N LYS A 152 12.65 -12.54 8.45
CA LYS A 152 13.72 -11.98 9.28
C LYS A 152 13.19 -11.28 10.55
N LEU A 153 12.05 -10.59 10.44
CA LEU A 153 11.38 -9.97 11.59
C LEU A 153 10.88 -11.01 12.59
N LYS A 154 10.28 -12.11 12.12
CA LYS A 154 9.76 -13.18 12.99
C LYS A 154 10.85 -13.83 13.86
N GLN A 155 12.09 -13.85 13.35
CA GLN A 155 13.25 -14.34 14.10
C GLN A 155 13.73 -13.35 15.18
N ARG A 156 13.37 -12.06 15.08
CA ARG A 156 13.89 -10.98 15.93
C ARG A 156 12.85 -10.36 16.86
N LEU A 157 11.58 -10.34 16.45
CA LEU A 157 10.47 -9.71 17.16
C LEU A 157 9.34 -10.72 17.35
N THR A 158 9.22 -11.24 18.56
CA THR A 158 8.16 -12.20 18.90
C THR A 158 6.87 -11.52 19.36
N GLN A 159 6.92 -10.26 19.80
CA GLN A 159 5.75 -9.53 20.29
C GLN A 159 5.00 -8.68 19.24
N CYS A 160 5.48 -8.62 17.99
CA CYS A 160 4.84 -7.83 16.93
C CYS A 160 3.97 -8.72 16.03
N LYS A 161 2.81 -8.19 15.61
CA LYS A 161 1.98 -8.82 14.59
C LYS A 161 2.56 -8.54 13.21
N LEU A 162 2.86 -9.57 12.44
CA LEU A 162 3.44 -9.43 11.10
C LEU A 162 2.34 -9.51 10.04
N VAL A 163 2.37 -8.58 9.09
CA VAL A 163 1.30 -8.42 8.09
C VAL A 163 1.89 -8.50 6.67
N TYR A 164 1.45 -9.48 5.89
CA TYR A 164 1.88 -9.65 4.51
C TYR A 164 0.92 -8.97 3.55
N SER A 165 1.41 -8.10 2.66
CA SER A 165 0.59 -7.54 1.59
C SER A 165 0.69 -8.40 0.34
N LEU A 166 -0.46 -8.88 -0.14
CA LEU A 166 -0.50 -9.58 -1.42
C LEU A 166 -0.18 -8.61 -2.58
N PRO A 167 0.32 -9.14 -3.70
CA PRO A 167 0.29 -8.42 -4.97
C PRO A 167 -1.12 -7.90 -5.30
N LEU A 168 -1.17 -6.82 -6.07
CA LEU A 168 -2.44 -6.23 -6.50
C LEU A 168 -3.17 -7.15 -7.48
N LYS A 169 -4.51 -7.12 -7.45
CA LYS A 169 -5.40 -7.82 -8.40
C LYS A 169 -5.25 -9.34 -8.44
N VAL A 170 -5.02 -9.95 -7.28
CA VAL A 170 -5.02 -11.39 -7.08
C VAL A 170 -6.45 -11.91 -7.05
N GLY A 171 -6.74 -12.90 -7.87
CA GLY A 171 -8.09 -13.46 -7.98
C GLY A 171 -8.33 -14.73 -7.18
N ASP A 172 -7.26 -15.38 -6.76
CA ASP A 172 -7.28 -16.66 -6.05
C ASP A 172 -5.93 -16.91 -5.36
N VAL A 173 -5.94 -17.72 -4.29
CA VAL A 173 -4.76 -18.11 -3.53
C VAL A 173 -4.82 -19.61 -3.26
N SER A 174 -3.76 -20.36 -3.60
CA SER A 174 -3.75 -21.80 -3.36
C SER A 174 -3.60 -22.13 -1.86
N ASP A 175 -4.12 -23.28 -1.42
CA ASP A 175 -3.95 -23.77 -0.05
C ASP A 175 -2.47 -23.80 0.39
N SER A 176 -1.58 -24.21 -0.53
CA SER A 176 -0.14 -24.27 -0.27
C SER A 176 0.44 -22.87 -0.07
N CYS A 177 0.00 -21.89 -0.85
CA CYS A 177 0.39 -20.49 -0.73
C CYS A 177 0.01 -19.94 0.65
N VAL A 178 -1.25 -20.13 1.06
CA VAL A 178 -1.73 -19.64 2.37
C VAL A 178 -1.00 -20.34 3.53
N ALA A 179 -0.72 -21.63 3.40
CA ALA A 179 0.09 -22.37 4.37
C ALA A 179 1.52 -21.83 4.49
N ASP A 180 2.12 -21.37 3.38
CA ASP A 180 3.43 -20.73 3.40
C ASP A 180 3.39 -19.33 4.02
N ILE A 181 2.38 -18.51 3.71
CA ILE A 181 2.19 -17.19 4.32
C ILE A 181 2.10 -17.29 5.85
N LYS A 182 1.35 -18.27 6.36
CA LYS A 182 1.18 -18.49 7.80
C LYS A 182 2.49 -18.78 8.54
N LYS A 183 3.53 -19.23 7.84
CA LYS A 183 4.86 -19.44 8.45
C LYS A 183 5.51 -18.13 8.86
N PHE A 184 5.20 -17.01 8.21
CA PHE A 184 5.88 -15.73 8.42
C PHE A 184 4.96 -14.53 8.73
N ALA A 185 3.64 -14.65 8.60
CA ALA A 185 2.69 -13.59 8.88
C ALA A 185 1.53 -14.05 9.80
N ASP A 186 0.92 -13.09 10.48
CA ASP A 186 -0.25 -13.25 11.36
C ASP A 186 -1.53 -12.65 10.74
N ALA A 187 -1.37 -11.83 9.70
CA ALA A 187 -2.45 -11.26 8.92
C ALA A 187 -2.00 -10.98 7.48
N VAL A 188 -2.99 -10.77 6.61
CA VAL A 188 -2.80 -10.47 5.20
C VAL A 188 -3.53 -9.19 4.85
N ILE A 189 -2.91 -8.38 3.99
CA ILE A 189 -3.55 -7.24 3.34
C ILE A 189 -3.88 -7.62 1.90
N VAL A 190 -5.12 -7.39 1.52
CA VAL A 190 -5.67 -7.65 0.18
C VAL A 190 -6.16 -6.32 -0.40
N ASP A 191 -5.86 -6.03 -1.65
CA ASP A 191 -6.40 -4.82 -2.26
C ASP A 191 -7.89 -5.01 -2.62
N ARG A 192 -8.63 -3.91 -2.70
CA ARG A 192 -10.06 -3.96 -3.00
C ARG A 192 -10.40 -4.66 -4.33
N GLU A 193 -9.60 -4.48 -5.38
CA GLU A 193 -9.84 -5.06 -6.71
C GLU A 193 -9.58 -6.58 -6.72
N SER A 194 -8.73 -7.07 -5.82
CA SER A 194 -8.61 -8.51 -5.54
C SER A 194 -9.87 -9.09 -4.91
N VAL A 195 -10.65 -8.31 -4.16
CA VAL A 195 -11.91 -8.77 -3.55
C VAL A 195 -13.08 -8.67 -4.53
N PHE A 196 -13.24 -7.51 -5.16
CA PHE A 196 -14.25 -7.25 -6.17
C PHE A 196 -13.56 -6.83 -7.46
N ALA A 197 -13.54 -7.73 -8.45
CA ALA A 197 -12.95 -7.44 -9.75
C ALA A 197 -13.81 -6.43 -10.50
N GLU A 198 -13.19 -5.35 -10.98
CA GLU A 198 -13.88 -4.22 -11.61
C GLU A 198 -13.58 -4.15 -13.12
N SER A 199 -14.59 -3.79 -13.94
CA SER A 199 -14.43 -3.38 -15.34
C SER A 199 -15.15 -2.05 -15.56
N LYS A 200 -14.42 -1.01 -15.98
CA LYS A 200 -14.94 0.36 -16.14
C LYS A 200 -15.69 0.88 -14.89
N GLY A 201 -15.27 0.46 -13.69
CA GLY A 201 -15.88 0.83 -12.41
C GLY A 201 -17.09 0.00 -12.00
N PHE A 202 -17.52 -0.99 -12.80
CA PHE A 202 -18.57 -1.93 -12.43
C PHE A 202 -17.95 -3.20 -11.85
N ILE A 203 -18.55 -3.74 -10.79
CA ILE A 203 -18.10 -5.01 -10.23
C ILE A 203 -18.60 -6.14 -11.13
N ILE A 204 -17.67 -6.99 -11.57
CA ILE A 204 -17.96 -8.13 -12.46
C ILE A 204 -17.97 -9.44 -11.68
N ARG A 205 -17.16 -9.53 -10.63
CA ARG A 205 -16.99 -10.77 -9.85
C ARG A 205 -16.51 -10.46 -8.44
N LYS A 206 -17.04 -11.21 -7.47
CA LYS A 206 -16.44 -11.38 -6.14
C LYS A 206 -15.44 -12.54 -6.16
N SER A 207 -14.23 -12.35 -5.63
CA SER A 207 -13.24 -13.42 -5.45
C SER A 207 -13.45 -14.16 -4.13
N LYS A 208 -12.72 -15.27 -3.95
CA LYS A 208 -12.69 -16.05 -2.69
C LYS A 208 -11.47 -15.80 -1.83
N VAL A 209 -10.57 -14.90 -2.26
CA VAL A 209 -9.27 -14.65 -1.61
C VAL A 209 -9.42 -14.37 -0.12
N VAL A 210 -10.43 -13.57 0.28
CA VAL A 210 -10.65 -13.27 1.71
C VAL A 210 -11.07 -14.53 2.48
N GLU A 211 -12.01 -15.30 1.94
CA GLU A 211 -12.55 -16.50 2.59
C GLU A 211 -11.48 -17.60 2.70
N ASP A 212 -10.66 -17.78 1.67
CA ASP A 212 -9.61 -18.80 1.63
C ASP A 212 -8.49 -18.46 2.63
N VAL A 213 -8.08 -17.18 2.71
CA VAL A 213 -7.08 -16.73 3.69
C VAL A 213 -7.62 -16.82 5.14
N GLN A 214 -8.87 -16.41 5.37
CA GLN A 214 -9.50 -16.50 6.70
C GLN A 214 -9.70 -17.95 7.15
N SER A 215 -10.04 -18.85 6.24
CA SER A 215 -10.21 -20.29 6.53
C SER A 215 -8.93 -20.94 7.03
N ALA A 216 -7.76 -20.39 6.66
CA ALA A 216 -6.47 -20.82 7.19
C ALA A 216 -6.09 -20.18 8.53
N GLY A 217 -6.94 -19.30 9.08
CA GLY A 217 -6.77 -18.63 10.37
C GLY A 217 -5.92 -17.36 10.33
N LEU A 218 -5.75 -16.73 9.17
CA LEU A 218 -5.10 -15.43 9.03
C LEU A 218 -6.16 -14.32 8.96
N ALA A 219 -5.98 -13.25 9.75
CA ALA A 219 -6.85 -12.08 9.65
C ALA A 219 -6.61 -11.35 8.32
N VAL A 220 -7.68 -10.82 7.72
CA VAL A 220 -7.61 -10.11 6.43
C VAL A 220 -8.01 -8.65 6.59
N TYR A 221 -7.08 -7.76 6.25
CA TYR A 221 -7.32 -6.33 6.11
C TYR A 221 -7.45 -5.98 4.64
N VAL A 222 -8.39 -5.10 4.28
CA VAL A 222 -8.54 -4.66 2.90
C VAL A 222 -8.09 -3.21 2.70
N GLU A 223 -7.39 -2.95 1.60
CA GLU A 223 -6.80 -1.65 1.28
C GLU A 223 -7.08 -1.17 -0.15
N VAL A 224 -7.05 0.13 -0.46
CA VAL A 224 -7.15 1.29 0.45
C VAL A 224 -8.51 1.95 0.18
N PHE A 225 -9.33 2.09 1.21
CA PHE A 225 -10.65 2.72 1.09
C PHE A 225 -10.55 4.24 1.03
N ARG A 226 -11.32 4.82 0.11
CA ARG A 226 -11.28 6.24 -0.24
C ARG A 226 -12.69 6.76 -0.50
N ASN A 227 -12.96 7.98 -0.04
CA ASN A 227 -14.28 8.59 -0.18
C ASN A 227 -14.46 9.35 -1.50
N GLU A 228 -13.39 9.62 -2.24
CA GLU A 228 -13.51 10.33 -3.52
C GLU A 228 -14.45 9.55 -4.44
N TYR A 229 -15.41 10.24 -5.08
CA TYR A 229 -16.51 9.60 -5.80
C TYR A 229 -16.07 8.67 -6.95
N VAL A 230 -14.86 8.87 -7.47
CA VAL A 230 -14.23 8.01 -8.49
C VAL A 230 -13.62 6.73 -7.93
N SER A 231 -13.55 6.59 -6.60
CA SER A 231 -12.89 5.46 -5.96
C SER A 231 -13.81 4.26 -5.72
N PRO A 232 -15.00 4.37 -5.11
CA PRO A 232 -15.88 3.22 -4.99
C PRO A 232 -16.39 2.78 -6.37
N PRO A 233 -16.53 1.47 -6.63
CA PRO A 233 -17.28 0.97 -7.77
C PRO A 233 -18.66 1.63 -7.89
N VAL A 234 -19.16 1.72 -9.12
CA VAL A 234 -20.49 2.26 -9.45
C VAL A 234 -21.58 1.51 -8.71
N ASP A 235 -21.40 0.20 -8.49
CA ASP A 235 -22.28 -0.65 -7.67
C ASP A 235 -22.51 -0.07 -6.26
N PHE A 236 -21.54 0.63 -5.68
CA PHE A 236 -21.70 1.25 -4.37
C PHE A 236 -22.23 2.69 -4.44
N PHE A 237 -22.72 3.12 -5.60
CA PHE A 237 -23.31 4.45 -5.83
C PHE A 237 -22.37 5.60 -5.43
N ALA A 238 -21.06 5.40 -5.58
CA ALA A 238 -20.02 6.32 -5.13
C ALA A 238 -20.06 6.67 -3.63
N ASP A 239 -20.72 5.85 -2.79
CA ASP A 239 -20.84 6.06 -1.35
C ASP A 239 -19.89 5.12 -0.58
N GLY A 240 -18.89 5.71 0.07
CA GLY A 240 -17.91 4.96 0.88
C GLY A 240 -18.52 4.22 2.09
N THR A 241 -19.68 4.65 2.61
CA THR A 241 -20.41 3.92 3.67
C THR A 241 -21.06 2.67 3.11
N VAL A 242 -21.67 2.75 1.93
CA VAL A 242 -22.27 1.60 1.24
C VAL A 242 -21.18 0.57 0.90
N GLU A 243 -20.05 1.05 0.39
CA GLU A 243 -18.89 0.21 0.15
C GLU A 243 -18.43 -0.52 1.43
N ILE A 244 -18.13 0.23 2.51
CA ILE A 244 -17.72 -0.36 3.79
C ILE A 244 -18.76 -1.38 4.28
N ASN A 245 -20.05 -1.07 4.15
CA ASN A 245 -21.12 -1.98 4.56
C ASN A 245 -21.07 -3.32 3.82
N ASN A 246 -20.82 -3.30 2.51
CA ASN A 246 -20.69 -4.53 1.73
C ASN A 246 -19.46 -5.34 2.14
N TYR A 247 -18.31 -4.70 2.37
CA TYR A 247 -17.13 -5.40 2.86
C TYR A 247 -17.31 -6.00 4.27
N VAL A 248 -18.09 -5.35 5.15
CA VAL A 248 -18.40 -5.93 6.47
C VAL A 248 -19.42 -7.06 6.39
N GLN A 249 -20.52 -6.85 5.67
CA GLN A 249 -21.68 -7.74 5.72
C GLN A 249 -21.59 -8.91 4.73
N LEU A 250 -20.96 -8.72 3.56
CA LEU A 250 -20.88 -9.72 2.50
C LEU A 250 -19.51 -10.40 2.41
N VAL A 251 -18.43 -9.69 2.73
CA VAL A 251 -17.06 -10.19 2.65
C VAL A 251 -16.51 -10.58 4.02
N HIS A 252 -17.04 -10.00 5.11
CA HIS A 252 -16.61 -10.28 6.48
C HIS A 252 -15.14 -9.99 6.75
N VAL A 253 -14.62 -8.88 6.22
CA VAL A 253 -13.22 -8.47 6.45
C VAL A 253 -12.94 -8.16 7.93
N ASP A 254 -11.72 -8.46 8.38
CA ASP A 254 -11.30 -8.22 9.77
C ASP A 254 -10.92 -6.75 10.03
N GLY A 255 -10.57 -6.00 8.99
CA GLY A 255 -10.32 -4.57 9.12
C GLY A 255 -10.06 -3.84 7.81
N PHE A 256 -9.89 -2.53 7.94
CA PHE A 256 -9.86 -1.58 6.84
C PHE A 256 -8.61 -0.71 6.92
N ILE A 257 -7.90 -0.58 5.80
CA ILE A 257 -6.89 0.46 5.59
C ILE A 257 -7.56 1.57 4.77
N THR A 258 -7.58 2.80 5.28
CA THR A 258 -8.33 3.90 4.66
C THR A 258 -7.65 5.24 4.79
N ASP A 259 -7.79 6.07 3.76
CA ASP A 259 -7.42 7.49 3.80
C ASP A 259 -8.46 8.34 4.59
N PHE A 260 -9.63 7.76 4.89
CA PHE A 260 -10.78 8.45 5.51
C PHE A 260 -11.25 7.75 6.80
N PRO A 261 -10.44 7.72 7.87
CA PRO A 261 -10.76 7.00 9.10
C PRO A 261 -12.06 7.46 9.77
N LYS A 262 -12.48 8.71 9.55
CA LYS A 262 -13.78 9.21 10.04
C LYS A 262 -14.97 8.47 9.43
N THR A 263 -14.89 8.01 8.18
CA THR A 263 -15.95 7.25 7.50
C THR A 263 -16.14 5.90 8.17
N VAL A 264 -15.05 5.15 8.35
CA VAL A 264 -15.06 3.84 9.03
C VAL A 264 -15.52 3.99 10.48
N ARG A 265 -15.04 5.02 11.20
CA ARG A 265 -15.50 5.30 12.58
C ARG A 265 -17.00 5.56 12.62
N ARG A 266 -17.54 6.40 11.72
CA ARG A 266 -18.97 6.67 11.64
C ARG A 266 -19.77 5.39 11.38
N TYR A 267 -19.31 4.54 10.45
CA TYR A 267 -19.93 3.25 10.17
C TYR A 267 -19.96 2.36 11.41
N LYS A 268 -18.81 2.20 12.10
CA LYS A 268 -18.72 1.36 13.31
C LYS A 268 -19.59 1.85 14.48
N MET A 269 -19.82 3.16 14.57
CA MET A 269 -20.68 3.76 15.59
C MET A 269 -22.16 3.78 15.20
N ASN A 270 -22.51 3.38 13.97
CA ASN A 270 -23.88 3.37 13.49
C ASN A 270 -24.69 2.27 14.21
N THR A 271 -25.82 2.65 14.80
CA THR A 271 -26.73 1.72 15.49
C THR A 271 -27.60 0.90 14.53
N CYS A 272 -27.77 1.35 13.29
CA CYS A 272 -28.59 0.67 12.29
C CYS A 272 -28.03 -0.71 11.90
N THR A 273 -26.73 -0.96 12.08
CA THR A 273 -26.10 -2.27 11.84
C THR A 273 -26.47 -3.31 12.90
N ARG A 274 -27.10 -2.91 14.01
CA ARG A 274 -27.47 -3.78 15.14
C ARG A 274 -28.95 -4.20 15.14
N GLN A 275 -29.71 -3.80 14.13
CA GLN A 275 -31.17 -3.95 14.11
C GLN A 275 -31.66 -5.27 13.52
N GLY A 276 -30.77 -6.15 13.04
CA GLY A 276 -31.14 -7.45 12.48
C GLY A 276 -32.17 -7.29 11.35
N ASP A 277 -33.32 -7.95 11.47
CA ASP A 277 -34.43 -7.86 10.50
C ASP A 277 -35.05 -6.45 10.39
N GLY A 278 -34.83 -5.58 11.38
CA GLY A 278 -35.25 -4.17 11.37
C GLY A 278 -34.26 -3.22 10.68
N THR A 279 -33.20 -3.75 10.06
CA THR A 279 -32.18 -2.94 9.40
C THR A 279 -32.78 -2.11 8.25
N SER A 280 -32.58 -0.79 8.31
CA SER A 280 -33.00 0.15 7.25
C SER A 280 -32.57 -0.33 5.87
N THR A 281 -33.41 -0.11 4.84
CA THR A 281 -33.09 -0.40 3.44
C THR A 281 -31.75 0.20 3.01
N SER A 282 -31.40 1.38 3.55
CA SER A 282 -30.12 2.05 3.27
C SER A 282 -28.88 1.33 3.80
N MET A 283 -29.05 0.32 4.65
CA MET A 283 -27.99 -0.51 5.24
C MET A 283 -28.03 -1.95 4.72
N LYS A 284 -28.91 -2.25 3.76
CA LYS A 284 -28.89 -3.54 3.07
C LYS A 284 -27.63 -3.64 2.19
N GLN A 285 -27.19 -4.87 1.97
CA GLN A 285 -26.12 -5.15 1.02
C GLN A 285 -26.57 -4.77 -0.39
N VAL A 286 -25.62 -4.33 -1.21
CA VAL A 286 -25.87 -4.14 -2.63
C VAL A 286 -25.61 -5.47 -3.33
N PRO A 287 -26.54 -5.97 -4.16
CA PRO A 287 -26.27 -7.09 -5.05
C PRO A 287 -25.07 -6.79 -5.95
N ILE A 288 -24.02 -7.59 -5.82
CA ILE A 288 -22.78 -7.40 -6.56
C ILE A 288 -22.95 -7.93 -7.98
N GLY A 289 -22.67 -7.09 -8.98
CA GLY A 289 -22.69 -7.48 -10.40
C GLY A 289 -24.03 -7.30 -11.12
N ASP A 290 -25.09 -6.89 -10.42
CA ASP A 290 -26.39 -6.61 -11.03
C ASP A 290 -26.30 -5.45 -12.03
N LEU A 291 -25.54 -4.40 -11.72
CA LEU A 291 -25.35 -3.27 -12.64
C LEU A 291 -24.57 -3.66 -13.89
N ALA A 292 -23.60 -4.56 -13.78
CA ALA A 292 -22.87 -5.09 -14.93
C ALA A 292 -23.79 -5.90 -15.85
N GLN A 293 -24.68 -6.73 -15.28
CA GLN A 293 -25.67 -7.49 -16.05
C GLN A 293 -26.64 -6.59 -16.81
N LEU A 294 -27.08 -5.48 -16.20
CA LEU A 294 -27.94 -4.49 -16.87
C LEU A 294 -27.23 -3.86 -18.07
N LEU A 295 -25.94 -3.51 -17.92
CA LEU A 295 -25.15 -2.98 -19.03
C LEU A 295 -25.00 -3.98 -20.18
N ASP A 296 -24.69 -5.25 -19.87
CA ASP A 296 -24.53 -6.28 -20.90
C ASP A 296 -25.85 -6.56 -21.63
N ALA A 297 -26.99 -6.48 -20.94
CA ALA A 297 -28.32 -6.63 -21.53
C ALA A 297 -28.69 -5.47 -22.47
N GLU A 298 -28.45 -4.23 -22.05
CA GLU A 298 -28.73 -3.04 -22.87
C GLU A 298 -27.77 -2.89 -24.07
N CYS A 299 -26.55 -3.44 -23.97
CA CYS A 299 -25.50 -3.33 -24.98
C CYS A 299 -25.55 -4.37 -26.11
N SER A 300 -26.71 -4.97 -26.35
CA SER A 300 -27.01 -5.85 -27.49
C SER A 300 -26.73 -5.21 -28.88
N THR A 301 -26.38 -3.92 -28.93
CA THR A 301 -25.97 -3.17 -30.13
C THR A 301 -24.50 -2.68 -30.13
N GLY A 302 -23.62 -3.20 -29.27
CA GLY A 302 -22.16 -3.04 -29.42
C GLY A 302 -21.36 -2.45 -28.26
N GLY A 303 -21.87 -2.53 -27.02
CA GLY A 303 -21.25 -1.93 -25.84
C GLY A 303 -20.85 -2.90 -24.71
N MET A 304 -20.51 -4.16 -25.00
CA MET A 304 -20.13 -5.12 -23.95
C MET A 304 -18.99 -4.58 -23.08
N LEU A 305 -19.05 -4.86 -21.77
CA LEU A 305 -17.90 -4.58 -20.91
C LEU A 305 -16.69 -5.38 -21.42
N PRO A 306 -15.48 -4.78 -21.46
CA PRO A 306 -14.31 -5.51 -21.92
C PRO A 306 -14.12 -6.78 -21.11
N ALA A 307 -13.92 -7.91 -21.80
CA ALA A 307 -13.53 -9.15 -21.16
C ALA A 307 -12.24 -8.89 -20.37
N LEU A 308 -12.29 -9.15 -19.06
CA LEU A 308 -11.12 -9.01 -18.20
C LEU A 308 -10.19 -10.19 -18.41
N ALA A 309 -8.88 -9.92 -18.43
CA ALA A 309 -7.91 -10.98 -18.31
C ALA A 309 -8.14 -11.75 -17.01
N PRO A 310 -7.92 -13.08 -16.99
CA PRO A 310 -7.98 -13.84 -15.75
C PRO A 310 -7.07 -13.21 -14.70
N MET A 311 -7.61 -12.94 -13.52
CA MET A 311 -6.80 -12.47 -12.40
C MET A 311 -5.80 -13.57 -11.99
N PRO A 312 -4.56 -13.21 -11.65
CA PRO A 312 -3.55 -14.17 -11.22
C PRO A 312 -3.98 -14.98 -9.99
N VAL A 313 -3.54 -16.24 -9.98
CA VAL A 313 -3.62 -17.15 -8.84
C VAL A 313 -2.26 -17.17 -8.16
N LEU A 314 -2.20 -16.90 -6.86
CA LEU A 314 -0.94 -17.00 -6.12
C LEU A 314 -0.69 -18.44 -5.65
N ASN A 315 0.55 -18.88 -5.84
CA ASN A 315 1.06 -20.17 -5.42
C ASN A 315 2.24 -19.99 -4.46
N SER A 316 2.70 -21.09 -3.88
CA SER A 316 3.85 -21.11 -2.95
C SER A 316 5.11 -20.42 -3.50
N SER A 317 5.41 -20.57 -4.78
CA SER A 317 6.58 -19.94 -5.42
C SER A 317 6.49 -18.42 -5.49
N ASP A 318 5.27 -17.86 -5.43
CA ASP A 318 5.04 -16.42 -5.59
C ASP A 318 5.25 -15.65 -4.28
N VAL A 319 5.24 -16.36 -3.14
CA VAL A 319 5.37 -15.78 -1.80
C VAL A 319 6.66 -16.18 -1.08
N ILE A 320 7.37 -17.20 -1.55
CA ILE A 320 8.66 -17.62 -0.98
C ILE A 320 9.78 -16.85 -1.66
N GLU A 321 10.44 -15.99 -0.90
CA GLU A 321 11.58 -15.21 -1.35
C GLU A 321 12.91 -15.76 -0.81
N PRO A 322 14.02 -15.55 -1.53
CA PRO A 322 15.34 -15.78 -0.96
C PRO A 322 15.60 -14.87 0.25
N PRO A 323 16.51 -15.25 1.16
CA PRO A 323 16.88 -14.40 2.29
C PRO A 323 17.30 -12.99 1.86
N LEU A 324 17.04 -12.01 2.71
CA LEU A 324 17.49 -10.63 2.47
C LEU A 324 19.02 -10.58 2.28
N PRO A 325 19.51 -9.79 1.32
CA PRO A 325 20.94 -9.62 1.13
C PRO A 325 21.59 -8.99 2.37
N ALA A 326 22.86 -9.30 2.61
CA ALA A 326 23.63 -8.66 3.66
C ALA A 326 23.76 -7.15 3.40
N ALA A 327 23.69 -6.36 4.46
CA ALA A 327 24.00 -4.94 4.41
C ALA A 327 25.52 -4.78 4.50
N GLU A 328 26.19 -4.62 3.37
CA GLU A 328 27.63 -4.36 3.33
C GLU A 328 27.90 -2.85 3.39
N PRO A 329 28.83 -2.37 4.25
CA PRO A 329 29.19 -0.97 4.28
C PRO A 329 29.78 -0.56 2.93
N LYS A 330 29.29 0.51 2.31
CA LYS A 330 30.05 1.17 1.25
C LYS A 330 31.33 1.70 1.88
N SER A 331 32.46 1.08 1.55
CA SER A 331 33.78 1.63 1.85
C SER A 331 33.82 3.07 1.33
N ALA A 332 34.19 4.02 2.19
CA ALA A 332 34.30 5.42 1.82
C ALA A 332 35.36 5.55 0.71
N ALA A 333 34.92 5.65 -0.55
CA ALA A 333 35.81 5.90 -1.66
C ALA A 333 36.34 7.33 -1.51
N GLY A 334 37.59 7.42 -1.07
CA GLY A 334 38.39 8.63 -1.13
C GLY A 334 38.42 9.16 -2.56
N SER A 335 38.44 10.49 -2.68
CA SER A 335 38.64 11.24 -3.90
C SER A 335 39.85 10.73 -4.70
N SER A 336 39.64 10.13 -5.87
CA SER A 336 40.34 10.50 -7.11
C SER A 336 39.80 9.82 -8.37
N ALA A 337 39.66 10.66 -9.39
CA ALA A 337 39.53 10.50 -10.84
C ALA A 337 39.36 9.11 -11.51
N THR A 338 38.41 9.13 -12.46
CA THR A 338 38.38 8.47 -13.78
C THR A 338 38.59 6.96 -13.83
N ASN A 339 37.49 6.23 -14.06
CA ASN A 339 37.45 5.26 -15.15
C ASN A 339 36.02 5.06 -15.66
N ALA A 340 35.88 5.24 -16.97
CA ALA A 340 34.66 4.97 -17.73
C ALA A 340 34.28 3.49 -17.59
N CYS A 341 33.03 3.21 -17.26
CA CYS A 341 32.52 1.84 -17.26
C CYS A 341 32.08 1.49 -18.69
N VAL A 342 32.76 0.51 -19.27
CA VAL A 342 32.47 -0.10 -20.56
C VAL A 342 31.13 -0.84 -20.47
N VAL A 343 30.26 -0.58 -21.46
CA VAL A 343 28.96 -1.22 -21.64
C VAL A 343 29.14 -2.71 -21.95
N GLY A 344 28.83 -3.57 -20.99
CA GLY A 344 28.60 -5.00 -21.22
C GLY A 344 27.13 -5.23 -21.52
N VAL A 345 26.82 -5.54 -22.78
CA VAL A 345 25.48 -5.97 -23.22
C VAL A 345 25.18 -7.32 -22.57
N LEU A 346 24.29 -7.34 -21.59
CA LEU A 346 23.64 -8.57 -21.12
C LEU A 346 22.28 -8.69 -21.83
N ALA A 347 22.07 -9.86 -22.45
CA ALA A 347 20.85 -10.20 -23.17
C ALA A 347 19.60 -10.10 -22.28
N PRO A 348 18.44 -9.70 -22.84
CA PRO A 348 17.22 -9.53 -22.06
C PRO A 348 16.66 -10.88 -21.57
N PRO A 349 16.12 -10.96 -20.34
CA PRO A 349 15.31 -12.10 -19.91
C PRO A 349 13.98 -12.15 -20.71
N PRO A 350 13.33 -13.32 -20.77
CA PRO A 350 12.18 -13.54 -21.65
C PRO A 350 11.00 -12.62 -21.30
N LEU A 351 10.45 -12.01 -22.34
CA LEU A 351 9.28 -11.15 -22.35
C LEU A 351 8.04 -11.89 -21.81
N PHE A 352 7.53 -11.47 -20.65
CA PHE A 352 6.12 -11.63 -20.35
C PHE A 352 5.34 -10.61 -21.18
N SER A 353 4.47 -11.13 -22.05
CA SER A 353 3.63 -10.40 -22.99
C SER A 353 2.86 -9.26 -22.33
N SER A 354 3.13 -8.05 -22.80
CA SER A 354 2.47 -6.80 -22.42
C SER A 354 1.00 -6.81 -22.87
N SER A 355 0.08 -6.66 -21.92
CA SER A 355 -1.27 -6.18 -22.22
C SER A 355 -1.20 -4.66 -22.33
N ARG A 356 -1.64 -4.13 -23.48
CA ARG A 356 -1.61 -2.72 -23.87
C ARG A 356 -2.11 -1.78 -22.77
N GLU A 357 -1.25 -0.87 -22.34
CA GLU A 357 -1.65 0.37 -21.67
C GLU A 357 -2.46 1.22 -22.65
N TYR A 358 -3.72 1.52 -22.32
CA TYR A 358 -4.47 2.57 -22.98
C TYR A 358 -4.05 3.92 -22.38
N VAL A 359 -3.26 4.65 -23.16
CA VAL A 359 -3.04 6.08 -23.02
C VAL A 359 -4.36 6.79 -23.32
N LEU A 360 -5.01 7.35 -22.30
CA LEU A 360 -6.09 8.33 -22.48
C LEU A 360 -5.44 9.71 -22.55
N LEU A 361 -5.11 10.14 -23.78
CA LEU A 361 -4.92 11.55 -24.11
C LEU A 361 -6.30 12.22 -24.06
N ALA A 362 -6.62 12.89 -22.96
CA ALA A 362 -7.76 13.81 -22.91
C ALA A 362 -7.34 15.13 -23.55
N THR A 363 -7.52 15.27 -24.86
CA THR A 363 -7.51 16.58 -25.51
C THR A 363 -8.82 17.29 -25.18
N LEU A 364 -8.73 18.26 -24.26
CA LEU A 364 -9.70 19.32 -24.06
C LEU A 364 -9.85 20.12 -25.36
N LEU A 365 -11.03 20.14 -25.94
CA LEU A 365 -11.46 21.18 -26.87
C LEU A 365 -12.74 21.79 -26.31
N LEU A 366 -12.55 22.94 -25.67
CA LEU A 366 -13.59 23.89 -25.30
C LEU A 366 -13.98 24.72 -26.54
N LEU A 367 -15.20 25.27 -26.51
CA LEU A 367 -15.90 26.15 -27.48
C LEU A 367 -16.74 25.39 -28.54
N GLN A 368 -18.00 25.71 -28.82
CA GLN A 368 -18.77 26.95 -28.60
C GLN A 368 -20.29 26.67 -28.75
N MET A 369 -21.10 27.40 -27.98
CA MET A 369 -22.46 27.89 -28.29
C MET A 369 -23.50 26.93 -28.90
N LEU A 370 -24.48 26.53 -28.07
CA LEU A 370 -25.88 26.99 -28.14
C LEU A 370 -26.61 26.61 -26.85
#